data_AF-A0A8S1BJ73-F1
#
_entry.id   AF-A0A8S1BJ73-F1
#
_cell.length_a   1.000
_cell.length_b   1.000
_cell.length_c   1.000
_cell.angle_alpha   90.00
_cell.angle_beta   90.00
_cell.angle_gamma   90.00
#
_symmetry.space_group_name_H-M   'P 1'
#
loop_
_entity.id
_entity.type
_entity.pdbx_description
1 polymer ?
#
loop_
_entity_poly.entity_id
_entity_poly.type
_entity_poly.pdbx_seq_one_letter_code
_entity_poly.pdbx_strand_id
1 'polypeptide(L)'
;MRDGRPKPSGSATSQGIDDEGSSVPDESNDEELASLRTFLHFPEEVALRLTDTEYQLFYQVAPIDYLRQVTFDLGGEGVLGAVTERHMIRRAPPTHTQQSKSTVRALIRRFNQVSAWVTELVLTQSSLEERKATLACILRVALSCWNIGNFNGAMEIVAGLK
;
A
#
# COMPACT_ATOMS: atom_id res chain seq x y z
N MET A 1 33.16 46.96 34.84
CA MET A 1 33.48 45.73 35.59
C MET A 1 32.21 44.90 35.74
N ARG A 2 32.24 43.69 35.18
CA ARG A 2 31.36 42.52 35.41
C ARG A 2 29.94 42.53 34.82
N ASP A 3 29.88 41.84 33.69
CA ASP A 3 28.76 41.05 33.17
C ASP A 3 28.00 40.25 34.25
N GLY A 4 26.69 40.13 34.04
CA GLY A 4 25.83 39.25 34.81
C GLY A 4 24.54 38.91 34.06
N ARG A 5 24.64 38.15 32.96
CA ARG A 5 23.49 37.44 32.40
C ARG A 5 23.12 36.25 33.31
N PRO A 6 21.86 36.06 33.69
CA PRO A 6 21.37 34.76 34.15
C PRO A 6 20.99 33.88 32.95
N LYS A 7 21.41 32.61 33.01
CA LYS A 7 21.18 31.55 32.02
C LYS A 7 19.69 31.19 31.87
N PRO A 8 19.27 30.66 30.70
CA PRO A 8 17.95 30.10 30.49
C PRO A 8 17.79 28.76 31.23
N SER A 9 16.58 28.55 31.75
CA SER A 9 16.16 27.38 32.52
C SER A 9 15.91 26.17 31.61
N GLY A 10 16.45 25.02 32.01
CA GLY A 10 15.81 23.71 31.93
C GLY A 10 15.52 23.12 30.55
N SER A 11 16.46 22.30 30.07
CA SER A 11 16.20 21.22 29.13
C SER A 11 15.20 20.21 29.72
N ALA A 12 14.02 20.08 29.10
CA ALA A 12 13.16 18.92 29.28
C ALA A 12 13.27 18.04 28.04
N THR A 13 14.03 16.96 28.18
CA THR A 13 14.14 15.86 27.22
C THR A 13 13.33 14.70 27.77
N SER A 14 12.19 14.38 27.17
CA SER A 14 11.40 13.13 27.31
C SER A 14 10.10 13.36 26.55
N GLN A 15 9.54 12.51 25.70
CA GLN A 15 9.74 11.14 25.24
C GLN A 15 9.09 11.16 23.84
N GLY A 16 9.67 10.55 22.80
CA GLY A 16 9.50 9.12 22.61
C GLY A 16 8.02 8.75 22.57
N ILE A 17 7.27 9.23 21.56
CA ILE A 17 6.01 8.57 21.20
C ILE A 17 6.43 7.51 20.19
N ASP A 18 6.68 6.34 20.75
CA ASP A 18 7.00 5.15 19.99
C ASP A 18 5.86 4.84 19.02
N ASP A 19 6.32 4.63 17.80
CA ASP A 19 5.65 4.02 16.67
C ASP A 19 5.09 2.66 17.08
N GLU A 20 3.81 2.61 17.44
CA GLU A 20 3.10 1.35 17.67
C GLU A 20 1.88 1.28 16.76
N GLY A 21 2.15 0.92 15.50
CA GLY A 21 1.17 0.88 14.43
C GLY A 21 1.49 -0.16 13.35
N SER A 22 1.43 -1.45 13.71
CA SER A 22 1.25 -2.59 12.78
C SER A 22 2.45 -2.92 11.87
N SER A 23 3.44 -3.65 12.41
CA SER A 23 4.65 -4.11 11.71
C SER A 23 4.52 -5.43 10.94
N VAL A 24 3.33 -6.00 10.74
CA VAL A 24 3.18 -7.37 10.18
C VAL A 24 2.65 -7.46 8.73
N PRO A 25 2.09 -6.42 8.07
CA PRO A 25 1.66 -6.57 6.66
C PRO A 25 2.78 -6.42 5.61
N ASP A 26 3.89 -5.74 5.91
CA ASP A 26 4.82 -5.28 4.86
C ASP A 26 5.84 -6.35 4.44
N GLU A 27 6.44 -7.07 5.39
CA GLU A 27 7.45 -8.09 5.09
C GLU A 27 6.89 -9.22 4.22
N SER A 28 5.64 -9.64 4.48
CA SER A 28 4.97 -10.70 3.71
C SER A 28 4.74 -10.31 2.24
N ASN A 29 4.53 -9.02 1.95
CA ASN A 29 4.30 -8.54 0.59
C ASN A 29 5.61 -8.48 -0.19
N ASP A 30 6.70 -8.06 0.45
CA ASP A 30 8.02 -8.00 -0.20
C ASP A 30 8.56 -9.41 -0.49
N GLU A 31 8.33 -10.37 0.41
CA GLU A 31 8.67 -11.78 0.17
C GLU A 31 7.88 -12.38 -1.01
N GLU A 32 6.59 -12.06 -1.13
CA GLU A 32 5.76 -12.44 -2.27
C GLU A 32 6.35 -11.90 -3.58
N LEU A 33 6.63 -10.59 -3.66
CA LEU A 33 7.17 -9.95 -4.87
C LEU A 33 8.56 -10.49 -5.24
N ALA A 34 9.39 -10.79 -4.24
CA ALA A 34 10.67 -11.47 -4.44
C ALA A 34 10.48 -12.88 -5.03
N SER A 35 9.48 -13.62 -4.57
CA SER A 35 9.12 -14.92 -5.13
C SER A 35 8.65 -14.80 -6.59
N LEU A 36 7.78 -13.83 -6.89
CA LEU A 36 7.24 -13.59 -8.24
C LEU A 36 8.31 -13.28 -9.28
N ARG A 37 9.43 -12.67 -8.88
CA ARG A 37 10.58 -12.46 -9.77
C ARG A 37 11.08 -13.77 -10.39
N THR A 38 11.04 -14.87 -9.64
CA THR A 38 11.48 -16.19 -10.13
C THR A 38 10.51 -16.80 -11.14
N PHE A 39 9.26 -16.34 -11.15
CA PHE A 39 8.19 -16.84 -12.01
C PHE A 39 7.94 -15.96 -13.26
N LEU A 40 8.75 -14.93 -13.53
CA LEU A 40 8.52 -14.00 -14.66
C LEU A 40 8.41 -14.68 -16.04
N HIS A 41 9.00 -15.87 -16.21
CA HIS A 41 8.85 -16.66 -17.43
C HIS A 41 7.44 -17.26 -17.61
N PHE A 42 6.65 -17.34 -16.54
CA PHE A 42 5.26 -17.83 -16.48
C PHE A 42 4.31 -16.67 -16.11
N PRO A 43 3.94 -15.81 -17.07
CA PRO A 43 3.21 -14.58 -16.79
C PRO A 43 1.80 -14.84 -16.25
N GLU A 44 1.17 -15.96 -16.62
CA GLU A 44 -0.13 -16.36 -16.11
C GLU A 44 -0.07 -16.67 -14.61
N GLU A 45 0.98 -17.37 -14.14
CA GLU A 45 1.16 -17.65 -12.71
C GLU A 45 1.41 -16.36 -11.92
N VAL A 46 2.25 -15.46 -12.44
CA VAL A 46 2.51 -14.17 -11.79
C VAL A 46 1.22 -13.35 -11.69
N ALA A 47 0.44 -13.28 -12.77
CA ALA A 47 -0.83 -12.58 -12.78
C ALA A 47 -1.84 -13.19 -11.80
N LEU A 48 -1.93 -14.51 -11.72
CA LEU A 48 -2.82 -15.21 -10.78
C LEU A 48 -2.45 -14.92 -9.32
N ARG A 49 -1.16 -14.94 -8.98
CA ARG A 49 -0.68 -14.65 -7.61
C ARG A 49 -0.92 -13.22 -7.19
N LEU A 50 -0.58 -12.24 -8.05
CA LEU A 50 -0.90 -10.84 -7.81
C LEU A 50 -2.40 -10.65 -7.58
N THR A 51 -3.22 -11.28 -8.44
CA THR A 51 -4.68 -11.21 -8.35
C THR A 51 -5.21 -11.81 -7.06
N ASP A 52 -4.67 -12.92 -6.56
CA ASP A 52 -5.13 -13.51 -5.30
C ASP A 52 -4.90 -12.56 -4.12
N THR A 53 -3.69 -11.99 -4.01
CA THR A 53 -3.35 -11.01 -2.98
C THR A 53 -4.23 -9.76 -3.09
N GLU A 54 -4.37 -9.19 -4.30
CA GLU A 54 -5.18 -8.00 -4.55
C GLU A 54 -6.68 -8.26 -4.26
N TYR A 55 -7.18 -9.44 -4.61
CA TYR A 55 -8.55 -9.85 -4.33
C TYR A 55 -8.82 -9.86 -2.83
N GLN A 56 -7.93 -10.45 -2.03
CA GLN A 56 -8.08 -10.45 -0.57
C GLN A 56 -8.09 -9.03 -0.01
N LEU A 57 -7.18 -8.17 -0.48
CA LEU A 57 -7.11 -6.78 -0.02
C LEU A 57 -8.36 -5.98 -0.40
N PHE A 58 -8.86 -6.14 -1.62
CA PHE A 58 -9.98 -5.37 -2.16
C PHE A 58 -11.30 -5.70 -1.44
N TYR A 59 -11.59 -6.99 -1.26
CA TYR A 59 -12.85 -7.45 -0.66
C TYR A 59 -12.91 -7.25 0.87
N GLN A 60 -11.79 -6.97 1.52
CA GLN A 60 -11.75 -6.64 2.94
C GLN A 60 -12.09 -5.18 3.24
N VAL A 61 -12.12 -4.30 2.22
CA VAL A 61 -12.46 -2.87 2.41
C VAL A 61 -13.98 -2.68 2.30
N ALA A 62 -14.58 -2.01 3.30
CA ALA A 62 -16.01 -1.72 3.23
C ALA A 62 -16.31 -0.65 2.16
N PRO A 63 -17.39 -0.78 1.36
CA PRO A 63 -17.74 0.18 0.31
C PRO A 63 -17.82 1.64 0.78
N ILE A 64 -18.27 1.88 2.02
CA ILE A 64 -18.38 3.21 2.61
C ILE A 64 -17.02 3.90 2.79
N ASP A 65 -15.94 3.13 2.94
CA ASP A 65 -14.61 3.68 3.16
C ASP A 65 -14.01 4.24 1.86
N TYR A 66 -14.36 3.69 0.69
CA TYR A 66 -14.04 4.31 -0.60
C TYR A 66 -14.73 5.66 -0.77
N LEU A 67 -16.01 5.75 -0.42
CA LEU A 67 -16.76 7.02 -0.47
C LEU A 67 -16.16 8.05 0.48
N ARG A 68 -15.82 7.66 1.71
CA ARG A 68 -15.15 8.53 2.67
C ARG A 68 -13.82 9.04 2.12
N GLN A 69 -13.00 8.16 1.53
CA GLN A 69 -11.72 8.56 0.96
C GLN A 69 -11.87 9.62 -0.12
N VAL A 70 -12.83 9.46 -1.05
CA VAL A 70 -13.06 10.42 -2.15
C VAL A 70 -13.72 11.71 -1.67
N THR A 71 -14.58 11.64 -0.66
CA THR A 71 -15.30 12.81 -0.14
C THR A 71 -14.50 13.62 0.90
N PHE A 72 -13.47 13.04 1.51
CA PHE A 72 -12.60 13.74 2.45
C PHE A 72 -11.88 14.92 1.77
N ASP A 73 -11.34 14.71 0.57
CA ASP A 73 -10.60 15.74 -0.17
C ASP A 73 -11.51 16.83 -0.76
N LEU A 74 -12.79 16.51 -0.99
CA LEU A 74 -13.80 17.46 -1.48
C LEU A 74 -14.41 18.33 -0.35
N GLY A 75 -14.25 17.92 0.91
CA GLY A 75 -14.91 18.53 2.06
C GLY A 75 -14.20 19.76 2.63
N GLY A 76 -12.94 20.02 2.26
CA GLY A 76 -12.10 21.04 2.88
C GLY A 76 -11.89 20.80 4.38
N GLU A 77 -10.75 21.25 4.91
CA GLU A 77 -10.55 21.36 6.36
C GLU A 77 -11.59 22.33 6.96
N GLY A 78 -12.78 21.85 7.31
CA GLY A 78 -13.79 22.74 7.89
C GLY A 78 -15.15 22.15 8.22
N VAL A 79 -15.62 21.11 7.52
CA VAL A 79 -17.03 20.67 7.69
C VAL A 79 -17.18 19.28 8.34
N LEU A 80 -16.20 18.37 8.20
CA LEU A 80 -16.31 17.01 8.74
C LEU A 80 -15.72 16.81 10.15
N GLY A 81 -14.94 17.76 10.66
CA GLY A 81 -14.41 17.72 12.03
C GLY A 81 -15.51 17.73 13.11
N ALA A 82 -16.75 18.08 12.76
CA ALA A 82 -17.89 18.08 13.68
C ALA A 82 -18.80 16.84 13.59
N VAL A 83 -18.58 15.93 12.64
CA VAL A 83 -19.49 14.77 12.40
C VAL A 83 -18.90 13.45 12.89
N THR A 84 -17.61 13.40 13.20
CA THR A 84 -16.93 12.20 13.73
C THR A 84 -17.34 11.80 15.14
N GLU A 85 -18.14 12.60 15.85
CA GLU A 85 -18.51 12.37 17.25
C GLU A 85 -20.00 12.10 17.48
N ARG A 86 -20.69 11.54 16.48
CA ARG A 86 -21.96 10.84 16.74
C ARG A 86 -21.72 9.34 16.72
N HIS A 87 -21.30 8.85 17.88
CA HIS A 87 -21.46 7.46 18.32
C HIS A 87 -22.89 6.98 18.00
N MET A 88 -23.08 6.33 16.85
CA MET A 88 -24.21 5.42 16.65
C MET A 88 -23.92 4.20 17.53
N ILE A 89 -24.54 4.18 18.70
CA ILE A 89 -24.53 3.05 19.62
C ILE A 89 -25.21 1.86 18.93
N ARG A 90 -24.43 1.02 18.25
CA ARG A 90 -24.83 -0.34 17.89
C ARG A 90 -23.96 -1.30 18.69
N ARG A 91 -24.44 -1.69 19.88
CA ARG A 91 -23.90 -2.83 20.62
C ARG A 91 -24.15 -4.10 19.81
N ALA A 92 -23.16 -4.54 19.05
CA ALA A 92 -23.09 -5.91 18.53
C ALA A 92 -22.29 -6.77 19.53
N PRO A 93 -22.67 -8.04 19.77
CA PRO A 93 -21.95 -8.93 20.69
C PRO A 93 -20.50 -9.18 20.20
N PRO A 94 -19.53 -9.39 21.12
CA PRO A 94 -18.15 -9.68 20.75
C PRO A 94 -18.02 -11.16 20.40
N THR A 95 -18.44 -11.53 19.20
CA THR A 95 -18.18 -12.86 18.64
C THR A 95 -17.75 -12.70 17.20
N HIS A 96 -16.48 -12.38 16.98
CA HIS A 96 -15.73 -12.83 15.81
C HIS A 96 -14.24 -12.47 15.96
N THR A 97 -13.40 -13.45 15.64
CA THR A 97 -11.98 -13.31 15.32
C THR A 97 -11.68 -11.96 14.67
N GLN A 98 -10.78 -11.16 15.27
CA GLN A 98 -10.24 -9.94 14.65
C GLN A 98 -9.47 -10.32 13.38
N GLN A 99 -10.17 -10.53 12.27
CA GLN A 99 -9.53 -10.48 10.96
C GLN A 99 -9.12 -9.03 10.71
N SER A 100 -7.82 -8.84 10.46
CA SER A 100 -7.26 -7.56 10.03
C SER A 100 -8.07 -7.04 8.85
N LYS A 101 -8.78 -5.92 9.02
CA LYS A 101 -9.53 -5.31 7.92
C LYS A 101 -8.56 -4.49 7.07
N SER A 102 -8.49 -4.79 5.78
CA SER A 102 -7.81 -3.93 4.81
C SER A 102 -8.47 -2.54 4.77
N THR A 103 -7.69 -1.52 4.40
CA THR A 103 -8.15 -0.14 4.24
C THR A 103 -7.88 0.34 2.82
N VAL A 104 -8.57 1.40 2.37
CA VAL A 104 -8.28 2.02 1.07
C VAL A 104 -6.80 2.44 0.97
N ARG A 105 -6.20 2.89 2.08
CA ARG A 105 -4.77 3.21 2.15
C ARG A 105 -3.88 1.99 1.93
N ALA A 106 -4.28 0.81 2.39
CA ALA A 106 -3.54 -0.43 2.15
C ALA A 106 -3.55 -0.80 0.66
N LEU A 107 -4.67 -0.59 -0.04
CA LEU A 107 -4.75 -0.79 -1.50
C LEU A 107 -3.81 0.17 -2.25
N ILE A 108 -3.80 1.45 -1.87
CA ILE A 108 -2.89 2.44 -2.46
C ILE A 108 -1.43 2.06 -2.21
N ARG A 109 -1.12 1.57 -1.01
CA ARG A 109 0.24 1.09 -0.69
C ARG A 109 0.62 -0.10 -1.57
N ARG A 110 -0.27 -1.10 -1.69
CA ARG A 110 -0.05 -2.27 -2.56
C ARG A 110 0.20 -1.84 -4.00
N PHE A 111 -0.59 -0.90 -4.52
CA PHE A 111 -0.40 -0.34 -5.86
C PHE A 111 1.02 0.20 -6.06
N ASN A 112 1.49 1.01 -5.12
CA ASN A 112 2.83 1.58 -5.18
C ASN A 112 3.92 0.52 -5.04
N GLN A 113 3.72 -0.51 -4.21
CA GLN A 113 4.66 -1.61 -4.04
C GLN A 113 4.85 -2.39 -5.34
N VAL A 114 3.74 -2.81 -5.99
CA VAL A 114 3.81 -3.54 -7.27
C VAL A 114 4.42 -2.67 -8.37
N SER A 115 4.05 -1.38 -8.43
CA SER A 115 4.61 -0.44 -9.39
C SER A 115 6.13 -0.27 -9.20
N ALA A 116 6.59 -0.09 -7.95
CA ALA A 116 8.01 0.06 -7.64
C ALA A 116 8.80 -1.23 -7.93
N TRP A 117 8.23 -2.39 -7.61
CA TRP A 117 8.81 -3.69 -7.94
C TRP A 117 9.01 -3.86 -9.45
N VAL A 118 8.02 -3.45 -10.27
CA VAL A 118 8.14 -3.45 -11.73
C VAL A 118 9.27 -2.53 -12.21
N THR A 119 9.37 -1.33 -11.65
CA THR A 119 10.49 -0.42 -11.95
C THR A 119 11.83 -1.05 -11.61
N GLU A 120 11.95 -1.65 -10.42
CA GLU A 120 13.17 -2.31 -9.95
C GLU A 120 13.58 -3.49 -10.86
N LEU A 121 12.63 -4.32 -11.27
CA LEU A 121 12.87 -5.45 -12.19
C LEU A 121 13.56 -4.99 -13.47
N VAL A 122 13.15 -3.85 -14.03
CA VAL A 122 13.71 -3.30 -15.27
C VAL A 122 15.07 -2.64 -15.03
N LEU A 123 15.19 -1.86 -13.95
CA LEU A 123 16.41 -1.08 -13.66
C LEU A 123 17.59 -1.95 -13.20
N THR A 124 17.32 -3.10 -12.57
CA THR A 124 18.37 -4.01 -12.08
C THR A 124 19.02 -4.85 -13.18
N GLN A 125 18.51 -4.84 -14.41
CA GLN A 125 19.10 -5.59 -15.52
C GLN A 125 20.39 -4.94 -16.03
N SER A 126 21.46 -5.75 -16.09
CA SER A 126 22.81 -5.32 -16.41
C SER A 126 23.03 -5.05 -17.89
N SER A 127 22.33 -5.81 -18.76
CA SER A 127 22.42 -5.69 -20.21
C SER A 127 21.11 -5.21 -20.85
N LEU A 128 21.23 -4.60 -22.03
CA LEU A 128 20.06 -4.15 -22.80
C LEU A 128 19.16 -5.32 -23.23
N GLU A 129 19.75 -6.47 -23.59
CA GLU A 129 18.99 -7.64 -24.03
C GLU A 129 18.21 -8.27 -22.86
N GLU A 130 18.80 -8.39 -21.67
CA GLU A 130 18.07 -8.82 -20.46
C GLU A 130 16.95 -7.85 -20.11
N ARG A 131 17.18 -6.54 -20.26
CA ARG A 131 16.15 -5.52 -20.03
C ARG A 131 14.98 -5.66 -20.99
N LYS A 132 15.24 -5.88 -22.28
CA LYS A 132 14.20 -6.13 -23.29
C LYS A 132 13.42 -7.41 -22.97
N ALA A 133 14.10 -8.49 -22.60
CA ALA A 133 13.46 -9.75 -22.22
C ALA A 133 12.58 -9.59 -20.98
N THR A 134 13.07 -8.87 -19.97
CA THR A 134 12.33 -8.56 -18.75
C THR A 134 11.09 -7.71 -19.04
N LEU A 135 11.22 -6.67 -19.86
CA LEU A 135 10.09 -5.85 -20.32
C LEU A 135 9.05 -6.70 -21.06
N ALA A 136 9.47 -7.59 -21.97
CA ALA A 136 8.55 -8.48 -22.67
C ALA A 136 7.80 -9.43 -21.72
N CYS A 137 8.47 -9.93 -20.68
CA CYS A 137 7.83 -10.75 -19.64
C CYS A 137 6.81 -9.93 -18.84
N ILE A 138 7.19 -8.75 -18.37
CA ILE A 138 6.31 -7.84 -17.60
C ILE A 138 5.06 -7.46 -18.41
N LEU A 139 5.21 -7.14 -19.70
CA LEU A 139 4.07 -6.82 -20.57
C LEU A 139 3.14 -8.03 -20.78
N ARG A 140 3.68 -9.26 -20.85
CA ARG A 140 2.87 -10.48 -20.86
C ARG A 140 2.12 -10.68 -19.54
N VAL A 141 2.72 -10.33 -18.40
CA VAL A 141 2.02 -10.34 -17.10
C VAL A 141 0.87 -9.34 -17.12
N ALA A 142 1.10 -8.10 -17.54
CA ALA A 142 0.05 -7.08 -17.63
C ALA A 142 -1.13 -7.53 -18.52
N LEU A 143 -0.82 -8.12 -19.68
CA LEU A 143 -1.83 -8.70 -20.57
C LEU A 143 -2.58 -9.85 -19.89
N SER A 144 -1.89 -10.69 -19.12
CA SER A 144 -2.52 -11.79 -18.38
C SER A 144 -3.45 -11.27 -17.28
N CYS A 145 -3.03 -10.26 -16.50
CA CYS A 145 -3.87 -9.56 -15.52
C CYS A 145 -5.13 -9.01 -16.18
N TRP A 146 -4.98 -8.34 -17.33
CA TRP A 146 -6.11 -7.83 -18.11
C TRP A 146 -7.07 -8.94 -18.54
N ASN A 147 -6.55 -10.05 -19.07
CA ASN A 147 -7.36 -11.16 -19.59
C ASN A 147 -8.19 -11.86 -18.50
N ILE A 148 -7.70 -11.90 -17.25
CA ILE A 148 -8.43 -12.50 -16.12
C ILE A 148 -9.28 -11.48 -15.34
N GLY A 149 -9.34 -10.23 -15.80
CA GLY A 149 -10.15 -9.18 -15.18
C GLY A 149 -9.49 -8.47 -14.00
N ASN A 150 -8.21 -8.71 -13.71
CA ASN A 150 -7.44 -7.91 -12.77
C ASN A 150 -6.93 -6.63 -13.46
N PHE A 151 -7.82 -5.66 -13.62
CA PHE A 151 -7.48 -4.38 -14.24
C PHE A 151 -6.57 -3.52 -13.36
N ASN A 152 -6.66 -3.66 -12.04
CA ASN A 152 -5.82 -2.91 -11.10
C ASN A 152 -4.35 -3.36 -11.23
N GLY A 153 -4.06 -4.65 -11.14
CA GLY A 153 -2.72 -5.19 -11.36
C GLY A 153 -2.16 -4.86 -12.75
N ALA A 154 -2.99 -4.85 -13.80
CA ALA A 154 -2.55 -4.39 -15.12
C ALA A 154 -2.11 -2.91 -15.10
N MET A 155 -2.84 -2.05 -14.40
CA MET A 155 -2.51 -0.63 -14.26
C MET A 155 -1.28 -0.38 -13.37
N GLU A 156 -1.10 -1.15 -12.30
CA GLU A 156 0.11 -1.11 -11.45
C GLU A 156 1.37 -1.39 -12.28
N ILE A 157 1.31 -2.42 -13.12
CA ILE A 157 2.41 -2.76 -14.02
C ILE A 157 2.70 -1.63 -15.01
N VAL A 158 1.66 -1.07 -15.64
CA VAL A 158 1.83 0.06 -16.57
C VAL A 158 2.38 1.29 -15.86
N ALA A 159 1.95 1.57 -14.63
CA ALA A 159 2.44 2.68 -13.82
C ALA A 159 3.92 2.52 -13.48
N GLY A 160 4.37 1.31 -13.13
CA GLY A 160 5.79 1.02 -12.87
C GLY A 160 6.72 1.13 -14.09
N LEU A 161 6.16 1.17 -15.31
CA LEU A 161 6.91 1.34 -16.57
C LEU A 161 6.92 2.78 -17.09
N LYS A 162 6.13 3.68 -16.50
CA LYS A 162 5.96 5.06 -16.96
C LYS A 162 7.10 5.96 -16.47
#